data_AF-A0A380P238-F1
#
_entry.id   AF-A0A380P238-F1
#
_cell.length_a   1.000
_cell.length_b   1.000
_cell.length_c   1.000
_cell.angle_alpha   90.00
_cell.angle_beta   90.00
_cell.angle_gamma   90.00
#
_symmetry.space_group_name_H-M   'P 1'
#
loop_
_entity.id
_entity.type
_entity.pdbx_description
1 polymer ?
#
loop_
_entity_poly.entity_id
_entity_poly.type
_entity_poly.pdbx_seq_one_letter_code
_entity_poly.pdbx_strand_id
1 'polypeptide(L)' 'MHVDEYQDTNDAQYRLIRLLSGLHRNLAVVGDSDQSIYGWRGANMQIMLNFTKDYPDAKTVMLEQTIVQHKQS' A
#
# COMPACT_ATOMS: atom_id res chain seq x y z
N MET A 1 -10.17 -0.79 -8.21
CA MET A 1 -9.05 0.18 -8.21
C MET A 1 -7.86 -0.52 -7.59
N HIS A 2 -6.71 -0.49 -8.27
CA HIS A 2 -5.47 -1.06 -7.78
C HIS A 2 -4.47 0.08 -7.53
N VAL A 3 -3.76 0.05 -6.41
CA VAL A 3 -2.73 1.02 -6.06
C VAL A 3 -1.46 0.26 -5.69
N ASP A 4 -0.35 0.61 -6.35
CA ASP A 4 0.98 0.06 -6.10
C ASP A 4 1.83 1.05 -5.29
N GLU A 5 2.92 0.59 -4.68
CA GLU A 5 3.80 1.38 -3.82
C GLU A 5 3.05 2.17 -2.73
N TYR A 6 2.05 1.53 -2.12
CA TYR A 6 1.13 2.20 -1.20
C TYR A 6 1.81 2.82 0.03
N GLN A 7 2.99 2.33 0.40
CA GLN A 7 3.83 2.90 1.47
C GLN A 7 4.27 4.35 1.20
N ASP A 8 4.35 4.78 -0.06
CA ASP A 8 4.77 6.13 -0.44
C ASP A 8 3.60 7.13 -0.48
N THR A 9 2.38 6.69 -0.14
CA THR A 9 1.17 7.50 -0.19
C THR A 9 1.20 8.62 0.86
N ASN A 10 0.87 9.84 0.45
CA ASN A 10 0.61 10.97 1.35
C ASN A 10 -0.90 11.18 1.61
N ASP A 11 -1.24 12.04 2.58
CA ASP A 11 -2.63 12.25 2.99
C ASP A 11 -3.55 12.74 1.86
N ALA A 12 -3.04 13.52 0.90
CA ALA A 12 -3.83 14.03 -0.21
C ALA A 12 -4.17 12.91 -1.21
N GLN A 13 -3.17 12.08 -1.56
CA GLN A 13 -3.36 10.90 -2.39
C GLN A 13 -4.32 9.91 -1.74
N TYR A 14 -4.17 9.67 -0.44
CA TYR A 14 -5.07 8.79 0.31
C TYR A 14 -6.52 9.27 0.30
N ARG A 15 -6.77 10.57 0.50
CA ARG A 15 -8.11 11.16 0.37
C ARG A 15 -8.69 10.93 -1.04
N LEU A 16 -7.89 11.11 -2.08
CA LEU A 16 -8.32 10.87 -3.45
C LEU A 16 -8.68 9.39 -3.68
N ILE A 17 -7.85 8.46 -3.22
CA ILE A 17 -8.09 7.02 -3.31
C ILE A 17 -9.39 6.64 -2.58
N ARG A 18 -9.63 7.20 -1.39
CA ARG A 18 -10.86 7.00 -0.61
C ARG A 18 -12.10 7.48 -1.35
N LEU A 19 -12.04 8.67 -1.97
CA LEU A 19 -13.15 9.22 -2.75
C LEU A 19 -13.47 8.35 -3.97
N LEU A 20 -12.45 7.89 -4.69
CA LEU A 20 -12.63 7.10 -5.91
C LEU A 20 -13.04 5.65 -5.61
N SER A 21 -12.62 5.09 -4.47
CA SER A 21 -12.96 3.71 -4.09
C SER A 21 -14.25 3.59 -3.27
N GLY A 22 -14.74 4.68 -2.68
CA GLY A 22 -15.87 4.68 -1.74
C GLY A 22 -17.20 4.16 -2.30
N LEU A 23 -17.44 4.26 -3.60
CA LEU A 23 -18.71 3.83 -4.20
C LEU A 23 -18.84 2.29 -4.33
N HIS A 24 -17.74 1.62 -4.65
CA HIS A 24 -17.74 0.18 -4.95
C HIS A 24 -16.91 -0.66 -3.96
N ARG A 25 -16.17 -0.02 -3.05
CA ARG A 25 -15.25 -0.65 -2.07
C ARG A 25 -14.28 -1.68 -2.65
N ASN A 26 -14.08 -1.67 -3.96
CA ASN A 26 -13.17 -2.53 -4.69
C ASN A 26 -11.79 -1.89 -4.76
N LEU A 27 -11.14 -1.75 -3.60
CA LEU A 27 -9.76 -1.28 -3.48
C LEU A 27 -8.83 -2.45 -3.18
N ALA A 28 -7.78 -2.60 -3.98
CA ALA A 28 -6.66 -3.48 -3.68
C ALA A 28 -5.37 -2.65 -3.70
N VAL A 29 -4.58 -2.79 -2.65
CA VAL A 29 -3.33 -2.06 -2.47
C VAL A 29 -2.18 -3.05 -2.32
N VAL A 30 -1.01 -2.68 -2.84
CA VAL A 30 0.24 -3.42 -2.69
C VAL A 30 1.29 -2.44 -2.18
N GLY A 31 2.13 -2.91 -1.26
CA GLY A 31 3.23 -2.12 -0.73
C GLY A 31 4.13 -2.94 0.17
N ASP A 32 5.31 -2.41 0.42
CA ASP A 32 6.34 -3.02 1.26
C ASP A 32 6.70 -2.06 2.41
N SER A 33 6.45 -2.50 3.64
CA SER A 33 6.73 -1.69 4.83
C SER A 33 8.23 -1.52 5.06
N ASP A 34 9.06 -2.44 4.58
CA ASP A 34 10.52 -2.39 4.81
C ASP A 34 11.22 -1.43 3.83
N GLN A 35 10.58 -1.10 2.70
CA GLN A 35 11.07 -0.11 1.73
C GLN A 35 10.67 1.34 2.04
N SER A 36 9.89 1.55 3.11
CA SER A 36 9.32 2.85 3.47
C SER A 36 10.30 3.81 4.19
N ILE A 37 11.59 3.49 4.20
CA ILE A 37 12.68 4.24 4.86
C ILE A 37 12.92 5.65 4.25
N TYR A 38 12.24 6.00 3.16
CA TYR A 38 12.34 7.29 2.48
C TYR A 38 11.22 8.28 2.83
N GLY A 39 10.83 8.38 4.09
CA GLY A 39 9.83 9.35 4.60
C GLY A 39 10.13 10.85 4.33
N TRP A 40 11.27 11.18 3.69
CA TRP A 40 11.70 12.53 3.36
C TRP A 40 10.93 13.20 2.21
N ARG A 41 9.96 12.52 1.57
CA ARG A 41 9.09 13.10 0.50
C ARG A 41 7.65 13.37 0.92
N GLY A 42 7.33 13.28 2.22
CA GLY A 42 5.97 13.55 2.73
C GLY A 42 5.00 12.36 2.63
N ALA A 43 5.52 11.15 2.39
CA ALA A 43 4.77 9.91 2.55
C ALA A 43 4.38 9.73 4.03
N ASN A 44 3.16 9.27 4.28
CA ASN A 44 2.66 9.01 5.62
C ASN A 44 2.46 7.51 5.82
N MET A 45 3.49 6.85 6.35
CA MET A 45 3.52 5.40 6.62
C MET A 45 2.33 4.91 7.47
N GLN A 46 1.73 5.79 8.29
CA GLN A 46 0.56 5.45 9.08
C GLN A 46 -0.64 5.06 8.21
N ILE A 47 -0.71 5.54 6.96
CA ILE A 47 -1.76 5.16 6.00
C ILE A 47 -1.68 3.67 5.64
N MET A 48 -0.46 3.16 5.44
CA MET A 48 -0.25 1.74 5.17
C MET A 48 -0.48 0.90 6.44
N LEU A 49 0.12 1.31 7.58
CA LEU A 49 0.03 0.57 8.84
C LEU A 49 -1.41 0.48 9.38
N ASN A 50 -2.25 1.48 9.08
CA ASN A 50 -3.65 1.50 9.50
C ASN A 50 -4.63 0.97 8.44
N PHE A 51 -4.15 0.45 7.31
CA PHE A 51 -5.02 0.00 6.21
C PHE A 51 -6.10 -1.01 6.67
N THR A 52 -5.76 -1.96 7.53
CA THR A 52 -6.71 -2.96 8.05
C THR A 52 -7.69 -2.38 9.06
N LYS A 53 -7.35 -1.27 9.75
CA LYS A 53 -8.31 -0.53 10.59
C LYS A 53 -9.31 0.25 9.72
N ASP A 54 -8.80 0.77 8.62
CA ASP A 54 -9.49 1.59 7.63
C ASP A 54 -10.43 0.79 6.71
N TYR A 55 -10.11 -0.49 6.52
CA TYR A 55 -10.85 -1.47 5.73
C TYR A 55 -10.87 -2.81 6.49
N PRO A 56 -11.70 -2.94 7.55
CA PRO A 56 -11.72 -4.14 8.40
C PRO A 56 -12.24 -5.40 7.69
N ASP A 57 -12.91 -5.23 6.56
CA ASP A 57 -13.39 -6.28 5.67
C ASP A 57 -12.37 -6.66 4.56
N ALA A 58 -11.23 -5.97 4.49
CA ALA A 58 -10.21 -6.28 3.49
C ALA A 58 -9.52 -7.62 3.79
N LYS A 59 -9.27 -8.38 2.73
CA LYS A 59 -8.42 -9.58 2.79
C LYS A 59 -6.96 -9.17 2.70
N THR A 60 -6.19 -9.43 3.75
CA THR A 60 -4.74 -9.24 3.76
C THR A 60 -4.02 -10.51 3.30
N VAL A 61 -3.06 -10.36 2.41
CA VAL A 61 -2.17 -11.45 1.95
C VAL A 61 -0.74 -10.95 2.06
N MET A 62 0.12 -11.68 2.76
CA MET A 62 1.55 -11.40 2.85
C MET A 62 2.30 -12.30 1.88
N LEU A 63 3.16 -11.71 1.05
CA LEU A 63 4.01 -12.43 0.12
C LEU A 63 5.42 -12.51 0.72
N GLU A 64 5.74 -13.63 1.37
CA GLU A 64 7.03 -13.84 2.03
C GLU A 64 8.10 -14.43 1.09
N GLN A 65 7.71 -14.89 -0.11
CA GLN A 65 8.64 -15.47 -1.09
C GLN A 65 9.23 -14.40 -1.98
N THR A 66 10.53 -14.16 -1.85
CA THR A 66 11.28 -13.28 -2.75
C THR A 66 11.71 -14.03 -4.01
N ILE A 67 11.21 -13.63 -5.19
CA ILE A 67 11.71 -14.10 -6.48
C ILE A 67 12.78 -13.12 -6.96
N VAL A 68 13.96 -13.13 -6.34
CA VAL A 68 15.08 -12.35 -6.87
C VAL A 68 15.58 -13.04 -8.14
N GLN A 69 15.53 -12.36 -9.29
CA GLN A 69 16.24 -12.80 -10.49
C GLN A 69 17.75 -12.76 -10.21
N HIS A 70 18.30 -13.85 -9.67
CA HIS A 70 19.71 -14.17 -9.82
C HIS A 70 19.82 -15.45 -10.64
N LYS A 71 19.68 -15.28 -11.97
CA LYS A 71 20.20 -16.24 -12.95
C LYS A 71 21.67 -15.90 -13.21
N GLN A 72 22.53 -16.88 -12.90
CA GLN A 72 23.90 -17.13 -13.39
C GLN A 72 25.03 -16.17 -13.00
N SER A 73 25.99 -16.67 -12.21
CA SER A 73 27.20 -17.35 -12.72
C SER A 73 27.68 -18.39 -11.71
#